data_AF-A0A409W184-F1
#
_entry.id   AF-A0A409W184-F1
#
_cell.length_a   1.000
_cell.length_b   1.000
_cell.length_c   1.000
_cell.angle_alpha   90.00
_cell.angle_beta   90.00
_cell.angle_gamma   90.00
#
_symmetry.space_group_name_H-M   'P 1'
#
loop_
_entity.id
_entity.type
_entity.pdbx_description
1 polymer ?
#
loop_
_entity_poly.entity_id
_entity_poly.type
_entity_poly.pdbx_seq_one_letter_code
_entity_poly.pdbx_strand_id
1 'polypeptide(L)'
;MSTKPEEKLFRGDYSAGKKPHIWFRRLEGKFDDKTPVATKMYCFEKALEPGRRAELWFKNLPATLRADWDALYTAFTVKWPLQKVVEPTREELLEKLHATMLNEVDIGGMVDRDGDKVYTHVAWADEVQALTDALDDTNGYLIPQVRHNLPLTIRMIIPSGQATWHKFLKDVAAISMD
;
A
#
# COMPACT_ATOMS: atom_id res chain seq x y z
N MET A 1 -15.04 -26.65 -9.27
CA MET A 1 -13.60 -26.93 -9.14
C MET A 1 -12.89 -25.59 -8.99
N SER A 2 -12.45 -25.22 -7.78
CA SER A 2 -11.66 -24.01 -7.58
C SER A 2 -10.28 -24.23 -8.19
N THR A 3 -9.99 -23.53 -9.28
CA THR A 3 -8.64 -23.45 -9.84
C THR A 3 -7.76 -22.80 -8.79
N LYS A 4 -6.85 -23.58 -8.18
CA LYS A 4 -5.73 -22.99 -7.42
C LYS A 4 -5.03 -22.03 -8.39
N PRO A 5 -4.88 -20.73 -8.06
CA PRO A 5 -4.16 -19.82 -8.94
C PRO A 5 -2.75 -20.37 -9.12
N GLU A 6 -2.38 -20.65 -10.37
CA GLU A 6 -1.03 -21.08 -10.71
C GLU A 6 -0.04 -20.09 -10.12
N GLU A 7 0.87 -20.60 -9.30
CA GLU A 7 1.87 -19.78 -8.67
C GLU A 7 2.87 -19.33 -9.75
N LYS A 8 2.75 -18.08 -10.18
CA LYS A 8 3.58 -17.53 -11.25
C LYS A 8 5.06 -17.57 -10.83
N LEU A 9 5.87 -18.26 -11.64
CA LEU A 9 7.33 -18.27 -11.51
C LEU A 9 7.92 -16.86 -11.64
N PHE A 10 9.05 -16.63 -10.97
CA PHE A 10 9.71 -15.32 -11.00
C PHE A 10 10.62 -15.16 -12.21
N ARG A 11 10.35 -14.11 -13.00
CA ARG A 11 11.09 -13.78 -14.22
C ARG A 11 12.26 -12.84 -13.99
N GLY A 12 12.14 -11.94 -13.02
CA GLY A 12 13.12 -10.90 -12.73
C GLY A 12 13.10 -9.69 -13.68
N ASP A 13 12.03 -9.50 -14.45
CA ASP A 13 11.87 -8.44 -15.46
C ASP A 13 10.78 -7.40 -15.11
N TYR A 14 10.29 -7.40 -13.86
CA TYR A 14 9.22 -6.52 -13.35
C TYR A 14 7.89 -6.61 -14.11
N SER A 15 7.75 -7.52 -15.09
CA SER A 15 6.58 -7.64 -15.96
C SER A 15 5.28 -8.03 -15.24
N ALA A 16 5.39 -8.58 -14.03
CA ALA A 16 4.25 -8.99 -13.20
C ALA A 16 3.71 -7.87 -12.29
N GLY A 17 4.25 -6.64 -12.35
CA GLY A 17 3.80 -5.49 -11.55
C GLY A 17 4.00 -5.63 -10.03
N LYS A 18 4.61 -6.71 -9.55
CA LYS A 18 4.87 -6.96 -8.13
C LYS A 18 6.33 -6.65 -7.80
N LYS A 19 6.55 -5.96 -6.67
CA LYS A 19 7.89 -5.71 -6.12
C LYS A 19 8.62 -7.06 -5.93
N PRO A 20 9.83 -7.28 -6.48
CA PRO A 20 10.56 -8.56 -6.38
C PRO A 20 10.67 -9.13 -4.96
N HIS A 21 10.83 -8.26 -3.96
CA HIS A 21 10.90 -8.65 -2.55
C HIS A 21 9.58 -9.20 -1.99
N ILE A 22 8.41 -8.81 -2.52
CA ILE A 22 7.13 -9.40 -2.10
C ILE A 22 7.05 -10.85 -2.58
N TRP A 23 7.56 -11.14 -3.77
CA TRP A 23 7.67 -12.53 -4.24
C TRP A 23 8.64 -13.32 -3.37
N PHE A 24 9.83 -12.78 -3.07
CA PHE A 24 10.82 -13.44 -2.22
C PHE A 24 10.25 -13.78 -0.84
N ARG A 25 9.60 -12.82 -0.17
CA ARG A 25 8.96 -13.04 1.14
C ARG A 25 7.83 -14.06 1.11
N ARG A 26 7.07 -14.14 0.02
CA ARG A 26 6.02 -15.17 -0.14
C ARG A 26 6.61 -16.57 -0.27
N LEU A 27 7.75 -16.70 -0.95
CA LEU A 27 8.48 -17.96 -1.00
C LEU A 27 9.04 -18.31 0.38
N GLU A 28 9.69 -17.34 1.03
CA GLU A 28 10.27 -17.50 2.36
C GLU A 28 9.24 -17.89 3.43
N GLY A 29 8.05 -17.30 3.40
CA GLY A 29 6.95 -17.62 4.31
C GLY A 29 6.37 -19.03 4.18
N LYS A 30 6.85 -19.83 3.22
CA LYS A 30 6.55 -21.27 3.13
C LYS A 30 7.49 -22.13 3.97
N PHE A 31 8.58 -21.54 4.48
CA PHE A 31 9.57 -22.23 5.29
C PHE A 31 9.41 -21.86 6.75
N ASP A 32 9.79 -22.79 7.62
CA ASP A 32 9.93 -22.54 9.05
C ASP A 32 11.41 -22.35 9.43
N ASP A 33 11.66 -22.13 10.72
CA ASP A 33 12.98 -21.96 11.33
C ASP A 33 13.85 -23.23 11.23
N LYS A 34 13.22 -24.40 11.03
CA LYS A 34 13.89 -25.71 10.95
C LYS A 34 14.20 -26.14 9.52
N THR A 35 13.64 -25.45 8.53
CA THR A 35 13.80 -25.82 7.13
C THR A 35 15.27 -25.68 6.71
N PRO A 36 15.93 -26.76 6.23
CA PRO A 36 17.33 -26.71 5.84
C PRO A 36 17.59 -25.71 4.71
N VAL A 37 18.74 -25.02 4.75
CA VAL A 37 19.14 -24.05 3.70
C VAL A 37 19.16 -24.71 2.32
N ALA A 38 19.64 -25.94 2.21
CA ALA A 38 19.63 -26.69 0.95
C ALA A 38 18.21 -26.84 0.36
N THR A 39 17.20 -27.08 1.21
CA THR A 39 15.80 -27.15 0.80
C THR A 39 15.29 -25.80 0.35
N LYS A 40 15.61 -24.72 1.08
CA LYS A 40 15.24 -23.34 0.69
C LYS A 40 15.83 -22.98 -0.67
N MET A 41 17.11 -23.30 -0.91
CA MET A 41 17.81 -23.07 -2.17
C MET A 41 17.20 -23.85 -3.34
N TYR A 42 16.89 -25.13 -3.14
CA TYR A 42 16.21 -25.95 -4.14
C TYR A 42 14.85 -25.35 -4.51
N CYS A 43 14.05 -24.97 -3.51
CA CYS A 43 12.75 -24.34 -3.74
C CYS A 43 12.88 -22.97 -4.43
N PHE A 44 13.90 -22.18 -4.09
CA PHE A 44 14.18 -20.91 -4.77
C PHE A 44 14.46 -21.12 -6.25
N GLU A 45 15.37 -22.04 -6.59
CA GLU A 45 15.70 -22.35 -7.98
C GLU A 45 14.46 -22.79 -8.78
N LYS A 46 13.63 -23.67 -8.20
CA LYS A 46 12.39 -24.14 -8.84
C LYS A 46 11.31 -23.06 -8.99
N ALA A 47 11.39 -21.99 -8.21
CA ALA A 47 10.46 -20.88 -8.28
C ALA A 47 10.88 -19.82 -9.32
N LEU A 48 12.02 -19.98 -9.99
CA LEU A 48 12.47 -19.12 -11.09
C LEU A 48 11.93 -19.63 -12.44
N GLU A 49 11.58 -18.71 -13.34
CA GLU A 49 11.13 -19.11 -14.68
C GLU A 49 12.33 -19.54 -15.55
N PRO A 50 12.32 -20.77 -16.12
CA PRO A 50 13.42 -21.27 -16.93
C PRO A 50 13.79 -20.34 -18.10
N GLY A 51 15.10 -20.12 -18.30
CA GLY A 51 15.62 -19.28 -19.39
C GLY A 51 15.36 -17.78 -19.23
N ARG A 52 14.76 -17.34 -18.11
CA ARG A 52 14.52 -15.93 -17.82
C ARG A 52 15.65 -15.31 -17.02
N ARG A 53 15.60 -13.97 -16.92
CA ARG A 53 16.61 -13.13 -16.29
C ARG A 53 16.95 -13.56 -14.86
N ALA A 54 15.95 -13.95 -14.07
CA ALA A 54 16.16 -14.39 -12.69
C ALA A 54 16.91 -15.72 -12.60
N GLU A 55 16.54 -16.73 -13.40
CA GLU A 55 17.21 -18.03 -13.40
C GLU A 55 18.66 -17.90 -13.90
N LEU A 56 18.88 -17.17 -14.99
CA LEU A 56 20.22 -16.90 -15.52
C LEU A 56 21.09 -16.16 -14.50
N TRP A 57 20.52 -15.20 -13.77
CA TRP A 57 21.24 -14.53 -12.69
C TRP A 57 21.63 -15.50 -11.58
N PHE A 58 20.68 -16.33 -11.10
CA PHE A 58 20.93 -17.27 -10.01
C PHE A 58 22.00 -18.30 -10.37
N LYS A 59 21.97 -18.85 -11.59
CA LYS A 59 22.98 -19.80 -12.09
C LYS A 59 24.39 -19.20 -12.16
N ASN A 60 24.48 -17.89 -12.39
CA ASN A 60 25.76 -17.17 -12.45
C ASN A 60 26.25 -16.67 -11.08
N LEU A 61 25.52 -16.92 -9.99
CA LEU A 61 25.98 -16.55 -8.65
C LEU A 61 27.14 -17.46 -8.19
N PRO A 62 28.15 -16.88 -7.50
CA PRO A 62 29.15 -17.65 -6.77
C PRO A 62 28.53 -18.72 -5.88
N ALA A 63 29.18 -19.89 -5.77
CA ALA A 63 28.69 -20.99 -4.95
C ALA A 63 28.53 -20.60 -3.46
N THR A 64 29.38 -19.69 -2.97
CA THR A 64 29.31 -19.15 -1.61
C THR A 64 27.99 -18.42 -1.34
N LEU A 65 27.48 -17.64 -2.30
CA LEU A 65 26.20 -16.93 -2.19
C LEU A 65 24.97 -17.85 -2.39
N ARG A 66 25.19 -19.06 -2.91
CA ARG A 66 24.17 -20.11 -3.08
C ARG A 66 24.17 -21.14 -1.94
N ALA A 67 25.08 -21.02 -0.98
CA ALA A 67 25.18 -21.90 0.18
C ALA A 67 24.51 -21.30 1.44
N ASP A 68 24.18 -20.02 1.42
CA ASP A 68 23.64 -19.28 2.55
C ASP A 68 22.42 -18.43 2.13
N TRP A 69 21.33 -18.52 2.90
CA TRP A 69 20.06 -17.90 2.53
C TRP A 69 20.10 -16.38 2.65
N ASP A 70 20.78 -15.85 3.68
CA ASP A 70 20.90 -14.41 3.91
C ASP A 70 21.84 -13.76 2.88
N ALA A 71 22.90 -14.47 2.49
CA ALA A 71 23.79 -14.09 1.40
C ALA A 71 23.05 -14.04 0.06
N LEU A 72 22.18 -15.02 -0.22
CA LEU A 72 21.31 -15.01 -1.40
C LEU A 72 20.35 -13.81 -1.37
N TYR A 73 19.69 -13.56 -0.23
CA TYR A 73 18.79 -12.41 -0.09
C TYR A 73 19.53 -11.09 -0.30
N THR A 74 20.72 -10.93 0.26
CA THR A 74 21.57 -9.75 0.03
C THR A 74 21.91 -9.57 -1.45
N ALA A 75 22.36 -10.64 -2.11
CA ALA A 75 22.65 -10.61 -3.55
C ALA A 75 21.39 -10.30 -4.38
N PHE A 76 20.23 -10.82 -3.96
CA PHE A 76 18.94 -10.56 -4.58
C PHE A 76 18.57 -9.07 -4.47
N THR A 77 18.71 -8.46 -3.30
CA THR A 77 18.46 -7.03 -3.09
C THR A 77 19.41 -6.15 -3.90
N VAL A 78 20.67 -6.54 -4.07
CA VAL A 78 21.60 -5.84 -4.98
C VAL A 78 21.12 -5.92 -6.44
N LYS A 79 20.63 -7.08 -6.88
CA LYS A 79 20.17 -7.30 -8.26
C LYS A 79 18.84 -6.61 -8.57
N TRP A 80 17.92 -6.62 -7.62
CA TRP A 80 16.61 -5.99 -7.70
C TRP A 80 16.42 -5.07 -6.49
N PRO A 81 16.94 -3.83 -6.51
CA PRO A 81 16.88 -2.92 -5.37
C PRO A 81 15.46 -2.65 -4.86
N LEU A 82 15.31 -2.51 -3.55
CA LEU A 82 14.09 -1.94 -2.98
C LEU A 82 13.98 -0.51 -3.50
N GLN A 83 12.87 -0.19 -4.16
CA GLN A 83 12.55 1.20 -4.43
C GLN A 83 12.47 1.93 -3.09
N LYS A 84 13.25 3.01 -2.95
CA LYS A 84 13.18 3.88 -1.78
C LYS A 84 11.73 4.35 -1.66
N VAL A 85 11.08 4.05 -0.55
CA VAL A 85 9.83 4.72 -0.20
C VAL A 85 10.23 6.16 0.02
N VAL A 86 9.88 7.02 -0.93
CA VAL A 86 9.96 8.46 -0.71
C VAL A 86 8.76 8.78 0.14
N GLU A 87 9.00 9.11 1.40
CA GLU A 87 7.97 9.71 2.23
C GLU A 87 7.57 11.03 1.57
N PRO A 88 6.28 11.25 1.30
CA PRO A 88 5.85 12.52 0.74
C PRO A 88 6.26 13.63 1.71
N THR A 89 6.84 14.68 1.17
CA THR A 89 7.16 15.88 1.92
C THR A 89 5.91 16.50 2.53
N ARG A 90 6.08 17.35 3.55
CA ARG A 90 4.96 18.08 4.14
C ARG A 90 4.19 18.89 3.07
N GLU A 91 4.89 19.47 2.10
CA GLU A 91 4.27 20.23 1.00
C GLU A 91 3.41 19.34 0.11
N GLU A 92 3.92 18.17 -0.32
CA GLU A 92 3.15 17.20 -1.11
C GLU A 92 1.92 16.67 -0.35
N LEU A 93 2.03 16.47 0.96
CA LEU A 93 0.90 16.08 1.80
C LEU A 93 -0.16 17.19 1.91
N LEU A 94 0.24 18.46 2.02
CA LEU A 94 -0.68 19.59 2.01
C LEU A 94 -1.36 19.75 0.65
N GLU A 95 -0.61 19.64 -0.45
CA GLU A 95 -1.17 19.65 -1.80
C GLU A 95 -2.20 18.54 -1.99
N LYS A 96 -1.87 17.32 -1.53
CA LYS A 96 -2.80 16.20 -1.57
C LYS A 96 -4.04 16.47 -0.72
N LEU A 97 -3.89 16.96 0.51
CA LEU A 97 -5.02 17.32 1.37
C LEU A 97 -5.94 18.37 0.71
N HIS A 98 -5.36 19.35 0.01
CA HIS A 98 -6.14 20.36 -0.70
C HIS A 98 -6.87 19.77 -1.92
N ALA A 99 -6.26 18.81 -2.61
CA ALA A 99 -6.85 18.14 -3.76
C ALA A 99 -7.90 17.09 -3.37
N THR A 100 -7.88 16.58 -2.13
CA THR A 100 -8.88 15.64 -1.59
C THR A 100 -10.19 16.37 -1.30
N MET A 101 -10.96 16.63 -2.36
CA MET A 101 -12.27 17.29 -2.30
C MET A 101 -13.41 16.29 -2.42
N LEU A 102 -14.48 16.50 -1.64
CA LEU A 102 -15.78 15.87 -1.90
C LEU A 102 -16.51 16.68 -2.96
N ASN A 103 -16.94 16.05 -4.05
CA ASN A 103 -17.85 16.69 -4.98
C ASN A 103 -19.29 16.45 -4.54
N GLU A 104 -20.14 17.45 -4.72
CA GLU A 104 -21.56 17.37 -4.33
C GLU A 104 -22.29 16.21 -5.03
N VAL A 105 -21.96 15.96 -6.29
CA VAL A 105 -22.54 14.86 -7.10
C VAL A 105 -22.13 13.47 -6.62
N ASP A 106 -21.03 13.36 -5.89
CA ASP A 106 -20.49 12.07 -5.43
C ASP A 106 -20.95 11.73 -4.00
N ILE A 107 -21.60 12.68 -3.31
CA ILE A 107 -22.15 12.48 -1.97
C ILE A 107 -23.29 11.45 -2.06
N GLY A 108 -23.21 10.40 -1.25
CA GLY A 108 -24.17 9.29 -1.29
C GLY A 108 -23.83 8.19 -2.30
N GLY A 109 -22.88 8.46 -3.19
CA GLY A 109 -22.24 7.42 -3.98
C GLY A 109 -21.53 6.40 -3.10
N MET A 110 -21.30 5.21 -3.65
CA MET A 110 -20.49 4.18 -3.02
C MET A 110 -19.23 3.93 -3.84
N VAL A 111 -18.10 3.77 -3.15
CA VAL A 111 -16.81 3.39 -3.72
C VAL A 111 -16.37 2.05 -3.15
N ASP A 112 -15.65 1.26 -3.94
CA ASP A 112 -15.03 0.02 -3.48
C ASP A 112 -13.71 0.35 -2.76
N ARG A 113 -13.60 -0.08 -1.50
CA ARG A 113 -12.39 -0.01 -0.69
C ARG A 113 -12.09 -1.41 -0.18
N ASP A 114 -11.00 -1.99 -0.68
CA ASP A 114 -10.52 -3.32 -0.29
C ASP A 114 -11.58 -4.45 -0.40
N GLY A 115 -12.53 -4.32 -1.33
CA GLY A 115 -13.61 -5.28 -1.56
C GLY A 115 -14.91 -4.96 -0.83
N ASP A 116 -14.93 -3.92 0.01
CA ASP A 116 -16.12 -3.43 0.70
C ASP A 116 -16.67 -2.17 0.00
N LYS A 117 -18.00 -2.09 -0.13
CA LYS A 117 -18.67 -0.88 -0.62
C LYS A 117 -18.89 0.08 0.55
N VAL A 118 -18.24 1.23 0.48
CA VAL A 118 -18.37 2.31 1.47
C VAL A 118 -18.88 3.57 0.80
N TYR A 119 -19.62 4.41 1.54
CA TYR A 119 -20.05 5.69 1.00
C TYR A 119 -18.86 6.62 0.72
N THR A 120 -18.95 7.44 -0.33
CA THR A 120 -17.87 8.34 -0.76
C THR A 120 -17.41 9.28 0.36
N HIS A 121 -18.35 9.80 1.17
CA HIS A 121 -18.03 10.72 2.28
C HIS A 121 -17.33 10.01 3.44
N VAL A 122 -17.59 8.72 3.65
CA VAL A 122 -16.86 7.88 4.63
C VAL A 122 -15.44 7.63 4.12
N ALA A 123 -15.29 7.19 2.87
CA ALA A 123 -13.98 6.97 2.27
C ALA A 123 -13.12 8.24 2.22
N TRP A 124 -13.75 9.39 1.99
CA TRP A 124 -13.09 10.69 2.07
C TRP A 124 -12.63 11.01 3.49
N ALA A 125 -13.46 10.77 4.51
CA ALA A 125 -13.10 11.02 5.89
C ALA A 125 -11.89 10.19 6.32
N ASP A 126 -11.82 8.92 5.92
CA ASP A 126 -10.67 8.04 6.17
C ASP A 126 -9.40 8.55 5.48
N GLU A 127 -9.50 9.02 4.24
CA GLU A 127 -8.36 9.56 3.51
C GLU A 127 -7.85 10.87 4.13
N VAL A 128 -8.75 11.77 4.55
CA VAL A 128 -8.37 13.00 5.26
C VAL A 128 -7.72 12.69 6.60
N GLN A 129 -8.25 11.72 7.36
CA GLN A 129 -7.63 11.29 8.63
C GLN A 129 -6.17 10.84 8.40
N ALA A 130 -5.94 9.97 7.41
CA ALA A 130 -4.60 9.47 7.10
C ALA A 130 -3.63 10.61 6.70
N LEU A 131 -4.11 11.61 5.96
CA LEU A 131 -3.30 12.77 5.58
C LEU A 131 -2.98 13.67 6.78
N THR A 132 -3.96 13.92 7.65
CA THR A 132 -3.76 14.77 8.83
C THR A 132 -2.89 14.12 9.88
N ASP A 133 -2.93 12.79 9.98
CA ASP A 133 -2.01 12.00 10.82
C ASP A 133 -0.58 12.08 10.28
N ALA A 134 -0.39 11.97 8.95
CA ALA A 134 0.91 12.12 8.31
C ALA A 134 1.47 13.56 8.41
N LEU A 135 0.59 14.56 8.51
CA LEU A 135 0.94 15.97 8.71
C LEU A 135 1.17 16.35 10.17
N ASP A 136 0.89 15.44 11.11
CA ASP A 136 0.94 15.65 12.57
C ASP A 136 0.13 16.88 13.04
N ASP A 137 -1.04 17.13 12.42
CA ASP A 137 -1.92 18.26 12.77
C ASP A 137 -2.82 17.94 13.98
N THR A 138 -2.20 17.57 15.10
CA THR A 138 -2.91 17.13 16.32
C THR A 138 -3.82 18.21 16.93
N ASN A 139 -3.50 19.49 16.72
CA ASN A 139 -4.29 20.63 17.18
C ASN A 139 -5.45 21.02 16.26
N GLY A 140 -5.59 20.37 15.09
CA GLY A 140 -6.69 20.65 14.17
C GLY A 140 -6.60 22.01 13.46
N TYR A 141 -5.39 22.56 13.26
CA TYR A 141 -5.22 23.87 12.64
C TYR A 141 -5.64 23.89 11.17
N LEU A 142 -5.65 22.74 10.48
CA LEU A 142 -6.07 22.64 9.09
C LEU A 142 -7.58 22.38 8.93
N ILE A 143 -8.33 22.12 10.01
CA ILE A 143 -9.78 21.87 9.97
C ILE A 143 -10.55 23.02 9.28
N PRO A 144 -10.31 24.31 9.59
CA PRO A 144 -11.03 25.40 8.94
C PRO A 144 -10.85 25.41 7.42
N GLN A 145 -9.64 25.07 6.96
CA GLN A 145 -9.29 25.04 5.55
C GLN A 145 -9.97 23.86 4.84
N VAL A 146 -9.88 22.65 5.41
CA VAL A 146 -10.55 21.46 4.86
C VAL A 146 -12.06 21.65 4.84
N ARG A 147 -12.64 22.21 5.91
CA ARG A 147 -14.07 22.54 5.96
C ARG A 147 -14.47 23.53 4.88
N HIS A 148 -13.61 24.50 4.54
CA HIS A 148 -13.93 25.49 3.51
C HIS A 148 -14.10 24.84 2.13
N ASN A 149 -13.30 23.82 1.84
CA ASN A 149 -13.30 23.08 0.57
C ASN A 149 -14.43 22.05 0.45
N LEU A 150 -15.20 21.82 1.51
CA LEU A 150 -16.38 20.95 1.45
C LEU A 150 -17.53 21.62 0.67
N PRO A 151 -18.35 20.84 -0.05
CA PRO A 151 -19.61 21.29 -0.64
C PRO A 151 -20.47 22.05 0.36
N LEU A 152 -21.15 23.10 -0.11
CA LEU A 152 -21.98 23.96 0.73
C LEU A 152 -23.03 23.14 1.51
N THR A 153 -23.66 22.17 0.84
CA THR A 153 -24.64 21.27 1.42
C THR A 153 -24.09 20.50 2.63
N ILE A 154 -22.86 19.96 2.53
CA ILE A 154 -22.19 19.32 3.66
C ILE A 154 -21.94 20.37 4.76
N ARG A 155 -21.34 21.51 4.42
CA ARG A 155 -21.02 22.57 5.39
C ARG A 155 -22.23 23.07 6.18
N MET A 156 -23.43 23.01 5.61
CA MET A 156 -24.68 23.37 6.28
C MET A 156 -25.17 22.29 7.26
N ILE A 157 -24.85 21.02 7.00
CA ILE A 157 -25.21 19.88 7.86
C ILE A 157 -24.24 19.76 9.04
N ILE A 158 -22.93 19.85 8.79
CA ILE A 158 -21.92 19.66 9.83
C ILE A 158 -21.75 20.91 10.72
N PRO A 159 -21.76 20.79 12.06
CA PRO A 159 -21.60 21.94 12.95
C PRO A 159 -20.27 22.67 12.74
N SER A 160 -20.27 23.99 12.91
CA SER A 160 -19.05 24.81 12.84
C SER A 160 -18.24 24.72 14.14
N GLY A 161 -16.96 25.11 14.09
CA GLY A 161 -16.11 25.23 15.28
C GLY A 161 -15.64 23.91 15.88
N GLN A 162 -15.56 22.84 15.09
CA GLN A 162 -15.02 21.56 15.57
C GLN A 162 -13.55 21.70 15.96
N ALA A 163 -13.24 21.31 17.21
CA ALA A 163 -11.90 21.48 17.78
C ALA A 163 -10.94 20.32 17.49
N THR A 164 -11.43 19.20 16.94
CA THR A 164 -10.61 18.00 16.70
C THR A 164 -10.96 17.33 15.37
N TRP A 165 -9.95 16.72 14.75
CA TRP A 165 -10.12 15.91 13.53
C TRP A 165 -11.12 14.79 13.74
N HIS A 166 -11.00 14.07 14.86
CA HIS A 166 -11.90 12.96 15.18
C HIS A 166 -13.37 13.38 15.14
N LYS A 167 -13.73 14.51 15.78
CA LYS A 167 -15.11 14.98 15.80
C LYS A 167 -15.55 15.49 14.42
N PHE A 168 -14.71 16.27 13.74
CA PHE A 168 -15.02 16.79 12.42
C PHE A 168 -15.27 15.68 11.39
N LEU A 169 -14.37 14.69 11.31
CA LEU A 169 -14.46 13.59 10.36
C LEU A 169 -15.58 12.62 10.71
N LYS A 170 -15.84 12.37 11.99
CA LYS A 170 -16.99 11.60 12.44
C LYS A 170 -18.31 12.25 12.03
N ASP A 171 -18.43 13.58 12.18
CA ASP A 171 -19.63 14.31 11.77
C ASP A 171 -19.85 14.25 10.25
N VAL A 172 -18.77 14.27 9.44
CA VAL A 172 -18.87 14.09 7.98
C VAL A 172 -19.22 12.64 7.62
N ALA A 173 -18.62 11.66 8.28
CA ALA A 173 -18.88 10.24 8.05
C ALA A 173 -20.30 9.81 8.46
N ALA A 174 -20.95 10.57 9.35
CA ALA A 174 -22.30 10.29 9.86
C ALA A 174 -23.41 11.00 9.09
N ILE A 175 -23.12 11.65 7.96
CA ILE A 175 -24.12 12.30 7.13
C ILE A 175 -25.12 11.24 6.63
N SER A 176 -26.38 11.37 7.04
CA SER A 176 -27.42 10.47 6.57
C SER A 176 -27.69 10.68 5.08
N MET A 177 -27.96 9.59 4.38
CA MET A 177 -28.31 9.57 2.96
C MET A 177 -29.80 9.22 2.74
N ASP A 178 -30.65 9.44 3.75
CA ASP A 178 -32.11 9.21 3.73
C ASP A 178 -32.85 10.09 2.71
#